data_AF-A0A5N6KMB3-F1
#
_entry.id   AF-A0A5N6KMB3-F1
#
_cell.length_a   1.000
_cell.length_b   1.000
_cell.length_c   1.000
_cell.angle_alpha   90.00
_cell.angle_beta   90.00
_cell.angle_gamma   90.00
#
_symmetry.space_group_name_H-M   'P 1'
#
loop_
_entity.id
_entity.type
_entity.pdbx_description
1 polymer ?
#
loop_
_entity_poly.entity_id
_entity_poly.type
_entity_poly.pdbx_seq_one_letter_code
_entity_poly.pdbx_strand_id
1 'polypeptide(L)'
;MNGNTTIGGGTMVLSGSTLESNLIHPGRPAGNIIYNDGRVLELGSGTGLLGLTAAMLWNKPTVLTDLPDIVPNLDVNLKRNGFGHTSESKAKAEILDWSDAEGSVVFSQDPNNKFEIVLVADPFYDSHHPPLLAGVIPKFFKNTGDSRVLVSVPLRDSATEAMRDDFVRLMAVQGYQLLTSGRERCFDDWEESELDDSDGVYCWWGVWKHAITSSSHAIDSKQEPLMVSLPVDKPIL
;
A
#
# COMPACT_ATOMS: atom_id res chain seq x y z
N MET A 1 -39.17 -22.03 -9.35
CA MET A 1 -38.42 -20.76 -9.47
C MET A 1 -37.61 -20.62 -8.20
N ASN A 2 -36.28 -20.64 -8.29
CA ASN A 2 -35.30 -20.20 -7.29
C ASN A 2 -33.93 -20.42 -7.95
N GLY A 3 -33.52 -19.47 -8.79
CA GLY A 3 -32.20 -19.44 -9.40
C GLY A 3 -31.22 -18.84 -8.41
N ASN A 4 -30.36 -19.67 -7.83
CA ASN A 4 -29.16 -19.21 -7.14
C ASN A 4 -28.12 -18.85 -8.21
N THR A 5 -28.02 -17.56 -8.53
CA THR A 5 -26.92 -17.03 -9.34
C THR A 5 -25.67 -16.97 -8.46
N THR A 6 -24.74 -17.89 -8.71
CA THR A 6 -23.39 -17.82 -8.15
C THR A 6 -22.63 -16.74 -8.91
N ILE A 7 -22.33 -15.61 -8.25
CA ILE A 7 -21.43 -14.59 -8.78
C ILE A 7 -20.01 -15.12 -8.63
N GLY A 8 -19.44 -15.60 -9.72
CA GLY A 8 -18.04 -16.02 -9.79
C GLY A 8 -17.19 -14.81 -10.15
N GLY A 9 -16.73 -14.05 -9.14
CA GLY A 9 -15.77 -12.98 -9.36
C GLY A 9 -14.44 -13.56 -9.84
N GLY A 10 -14.05 -13.23 -11.07
CA GLY A 10 -12.74 -13.59 -11.63
C GLY A 10 -11.60 -13.08 -10.75
N THR A 11 -10.73 -13.98 -10.31
CA THR A 11 -9.52 -13.63 -9.57
C THR A 11 -8.49 -13.05 -10.54
N MET A 12 -8.00 -11.84 -10.26
CA MET A 12 -6.82 -11.31 -10.93
C MET A 12 -5.60 -12.14 -10.51
N VAL A 13 -5.18 -13.06 -11.37
CA VAL A 13 -3.90 -13.76 -11.22
C VAL A 13 -2.82 -12.83 -11.78
N LEU A 14 -2.16 -12.06 -10.90
CA LEU A 14 -1.02 -11.22 -11.26
C LEU A 14 0.19 -12.12 -11.55
N SER A 15 0.30 -12.62 -12.78
CA SER A 15 1.45 -13.43 -13.19
C SER A 15 2.67 -12.54 -13.48
N GLY A 16 3.57 -12.39 -12.50
CA GLY A 16 4.87 -11.76 -12.74
C GLY A 16 5.81 -11.85 -11.56
N SER A 17 6.88 -12.64 -11.68
CA SER A 17 7.97 -12.76 -10.69
C SER A 17 8.59 -11.40 -10.31
N THR A 18 8.53 -10.41 -11.21
CA THR A 18 9.05 -9.06 -11.00
C THR A 18 8.20 -8.25 -10.00
N LEU A 19 6.87 -8.40 -10.02
CA LEU A 19 5.97 -7.65 -9.14
C LEU A 19 6.12 -8.12 -7.69
N GLU A 20 6.15 -9.43 -7.47
CA GLU A 20 6.45 -10.00 -6.15
C GLU A 20 7.83 -9.58 -5.64
N SER A 21 8.85 -9.57 -6.49
CA SER A 21 10.19 -9.13 -6.08
C SER A 21 10.22 -7.65 -5.67
N ASN A 22 9.50 -6.77 -6.37
CA ASN A 22 9.46 -5.34 -6.07
C ASN A 22 8.61 -5.00 -4.84
N LEU A 23 7.59 -5.82 -4.54
CA LEU A 23 6.69 -5.66 -3.39
C LEU A 23 7.23 -6.30 -2.11
N ILE A 24 7.90 -7.45 -2.23
CA ILE A 24 8.31 -8.27 -1.08
C ILE A 24 9.82 -8.18 -0.81
N HIS A 25 10.67 -8.07 -1.84
CA HIS A 25 12.14 -8.21 -1.72
C HIS A 25 12.96 -7.37 -2.73
N PRO A 26 13.02 -6.04 -2.61
CA PRO A 26 13.83 -5.22 -3.50
C PRO A 26 15.34 -5.51 -3.30
N GLY A 27 15.99 -6.10 -4.32
CA GLY A 27 17.45 -6.16 -4.42
C GLY A 27 18.19 -7.23 -3.60
N ARG A 28 17.52 -8.28 -3.10
CA ARG A 28 18.19 -9.42 -2.44
C ARG A 28 18.17 -10.69 -3.31
N PRO A 29 19.30 -11.41 -3.45
CA PRO A 29 19.34 -12.68 -4.17
C PRO A 29 18.45 -13.72 -3.46
N ALA A 30 17.83 -14.59 -4.26
CA ALA A 30 16.93 -15.68 -3.87
C ALA A 30 17.65 -16.77 -3.05
N GLY A 31 18.02 -16.44 -1.81
CA GLY A 31 18.77 -17.36 -0.94
C GLY A 31 18.60 -17.12 0.55
N ASN A 32 18.22 -15.90 0.97
CA ASN A 32 17.91 -15.59 2.37
C ASN A 32 16.64 -14.74 2.44
N ILE A 33 15.49 -15.42 2.49
CA ILE A 33 14.18 -14.81 2.72
C ILE A 33 14.16 -14.32 4.18
N ILE A 34 14.63 -13.10 4.42
CA ILE A 34 14.27 -12.40 5.64
C ILE A 34 12.86 -11.87 5.41
N TYR A 35 11.87 -12.53 6.01
CA TYR A 35 10.51 -12.02 6.06
C TYR A 35 10.56 -10.69 6.81
N ASN A 36 10.40 -9.57 6.10
CA ASN A 36 10.29 -8.27 6.73
C ASN A 36 9.07 -8.31 7.69
N ASP A 37 9.18 -7.89 8.94
CA ASP A 37 8.08 -7.87 9.94
C ASP A 37 6.95 -6.88 9.62
N GLY A 38 6.86 -6.46 8.36
CA GLY A 38 5.95 -5.42 7.91
C GLY A 38 4.48 -5.85 7.86
N ARG A 39 3.62 -4.86 8.04
CA ARG A 39 2.17 -4.97 8.04
C ARG A 39 1.59 -4.44 6.73
N VAL A 40 0.45 -5.02 6.36
CA VAL A 40 -0.30 -4.65 5.15
C VAL A 40 -1.56 -3.90 5.55
N LEU A 41 -1.86 -2.81 4.84
CA LEU A 41 -3.16 -2.13 4.88
C LEU A 41 -3.77 -2.21 3.49
N GLU A 42 -5.01 -2.64 3.40
CA GLU A 42 -5.83 -2.49 2.20
C GLU A 42 -6.84 -1.36 2.41
N LEU A 43 -6.87 -0.41 1.49
CA LEU A 43 -7.82 0.72 1.48
C LEU A 43 -8.91 0.45 0.43
N GLY A 44 -10.19 0.48 0.82
CA GLY A 44 -11.29 0.18 -0.08
C GLY A 44 -11.30 -1.29 -0.50
N SER A 45 -11.43 -2.17 0.49
CA SER A 45 -11.23 -3.63 0.31
C SER A 45 -12.39 -4.29 -0.43
N GLY A 46 -13.58 -3.70 -0.41
CA GLY A 46 -14.80 -4.26 -0.97
C GLY A 46 -15.06 -5.66 -0.40
N THR A 47 -14.90 -6.69 -1.24
CA THR A 47 -15.05 -8.10 -0.84
C THR A 47 -13.85 -8.65 -0.06
N GLY A 48 -12.70 -7.98 -0.11
CA GLY A 48 -11.45 -8.34 0.56
C GLY A 48 -10.55 -9.28 -0.23
N LEU A 49 -10.81 -9.49 -1.53
CA LEU A 49 -10.06 -10.47 -2.32
C LEU A 49 -8.55 -10.22 -2.33
N LEU A 50 -8.13 -8.97 -2.56
CA LEU A 50 -6.71 -8.62 -2.65
C LEU A 50 -6.02 -8.72 -1.28
N GLY A 51 -6.56 -8.11 -0.22
CA GLY A 51 -5.98 -8.18 1.12
C GLY A 51 -5.98 -9.59 1.74
N LEU A 52 -7.02 -10.39 1.53
CA LEU A 52 -7.05 -11.79 2.00
C LEU A 52 -6.02 -12.62 1.26
N THR A 53 -5.90 -12.45 -0.05
CA THR A 53 -4.86 -13.12 -0.85
C THR A 53 -3.47 -12.72 -0.37
N ALA A 54 -3.22 -11.43 -0.14
CA ALA A 54 -1.96 -10.95 0.42
C ALA A 54 -1.67 -11.55 1.81
N ALA A 55 -2.68 -11.63 2.69
CA ALA A 55 -2.53 -12.26 4.01
C ALA A 55 -2.14 -13.74 3.90
N MET A 56 -2.76 -14.48 2.98
CA MET A 56 -2.46 -15.90 2.74
C MET A 56 -1.07 -16.12 2.14
N LEU A 57 -0.73 -15.38 1.08
CA LEU A 57 0.51 -15.58 0.34
C LEU A 57 1.73 -15.05 1.09
N TRP A 58 1.63 -13.88 1.70
CA TRP A 58 2.77 -13.23 2.34
C TRP A 58 2.89 -13.56 3.82
N ASN A 59 1.85 -14.17 4.40
CA ASN A 59 1.81 -14.58 5.79
C ASN A 59 2.10 -13.40 6.75
N LYS A 60 1.61 -12.20 6.41
CA LYS A 60 1.80 -10.93 7.14
C LYS A 60 0.52 -10.49 7.83
N PRO A 61 0.60 -9.71 8.93
CA PRO A 61 -0.57 -9.05 9.49
C PRO A 61 -1.14 -8.04 8.48
N THR A 62 -2.40 -8.22 8.12
CA THR A 62 -3.13 -7.43 7.13
C THR A 62 -4.38 -6.84 7.77
N VAL A 63 -4.58 -5.54 7.58
CA VAL A 63 -5.81 -4.86 7.96
C VAL A 63 -6.53 -4.49 6.67
N LEU A 64 -7.72 -5.04 6.47
CA LEU A 64 -8.59 -4.73 5.35
C LEU A 64 -9.57 -3.66 5.82
N THR A 65 -9.67 -2.56 5.08
CA THR A 65 -10.52 -1.42 5.47
C THR A 65 -11.50 -1.02 4.39
N ASP A 66 -12.68 -0.58 4.85
CA ASP A 66 -13.75 -0.05 4.00
C ASP A 66 -14.73 0.81 4.82
N LEU A 67 -15.77 1.32 4.16
CA LEU A 67 -16.87 2.06 4.78
C LEU A 67 -17.71 1.19 5.73
N PRO A 68 -18.42 1.79 6.70
CA PRO A 68 -19.22 1.07 7.70
C PRO A 68 -20.21 0.06 7.11
N ASP A 69 -20.81 0.36 5.95
CA ASP A 69 -21.80 -0.50 5.32
C ASP A 69 -21.18 -1.71 4.60
N ILE A 70 -19.88 -1.67 4.29
CA ILE A 70 -19.16 -2.73 3.58
C ILE A 70 -18.47 -3.70 4.56
N VAL A 71 -17.95 -3.18 5.68
CA VAL A 71 -17.16 -3.95 6.66
C VAL A 71 -17.88 -5.21 7.19
N PRO A 72 -19.20 -5.23 7.46
CA PRO A 72 -19.88 -6.46 7.88
C PRO A 72 -19.78 -7.61 6.87
N ASN A 73 -19.88 -7.31 5.56
CA ASN A 73 -19.73 -8.32 4.52
C ASN A 73 -18.26 -8.74 4.33
N LEU A 74 -17.34 -7.78 4.47
CA LEU A 74 -15.91 -8.03 4.46
C LEU A 74 -15.49 -9.01 5.58
N ASP A 75 -16.00 -8.82 6.80
CA ASP A 75 -15.76 -9.71 7.94
C ASP A 75 -16.33 -11.13 7.71
N VAL A 76 -17.49 -11.25 7.07
CA VAL A 76 -18.03 -12.57 6.65
C VAL A 76 -17.09 -13.25 5.65
N ASN A 77 -16.58 -12.53 4.65
CA ASN A 77 -15.65 -13.09 3.67
C ASN A 77 -14.34 -13.51 4.31
N LEU A 78 -13.82 -12.70 5.22
CA LEU A 78 -12.63 -12.99 6.01
C LEU A 78 -12.78 -14.29 6.81
N LYS A 79 -13.90 -14.46 7.51
CA LYS A 79 -14.23 -15.68 8.27
C LYS A 79 -14.37 -16.91 7.38
N ARG A 80 -15.01 -16.77 6.22
CA ARG A 80 -15.15 -17.87 5.25
C ARG A 80 -13.80 -18.35 4.71
N ASN A 81 -12.81 -17.48 4.64
CA ASN A 81 -11.45 -17.80 4.20
C ASN A 81 -10.50 -18.18 5.35
N GLY A 82 -11.04 -18.51 6.53
CA GLY A 82 -10.26 -19.05 7.65
C GLY A 82 -9.57 -18.01 8.54
N PHE A 83 -9.88 -16.72 8.37
CA PHE A 83 -9.39 -15.65 9.22
C PHE A 83 -10.43 -15.24 10.27
N GLY A 84 -10.06 -14.42 11.25
CA GLY A 84 -11.00 -13.77 12.19
C GLY A 84 -11.65 -14.70 13.22
N HIS A 85 -11.28 -15.99 13.25
CA HIS A 85 -11.76 -16.95 14.25
C HIS A 85 -10.99 -16.88 15.57
N THR A 86 -9.78 -16.33 15.55
CA THR A 86 -8.89 -16.18 16.71
C THR A 86 -8.25 -14.80 16.73
N SER A 87 -7.80 -14.35 17.90
CA SER A 87 -7.04 -13.10 18.05
C SER A 87 -5.67 -13.12 17.35
N GLU A 88 -5.19 -14.31 16.97
CA GLU A 88 -3.92 -14.52 16.26
C GLU A 88 -4.10 -14.50 14.73
N SER A 89 -5.33 -14.27 14.25
CA SER A 89 -5.61 -14.13 12.82
C SER A 89 -4.74 -13.05 12.20
N LYS A 90 -4.05 -13.41 11.12
CA LYS A 90 -3.22 -12.47 10.37
C LYS A 90 -4.02 -11.50 9.50
N ALA A 91 -5.34 -11.62 9.44
CA ALA A 91 -6.20 -10.65 8.80
C ALA A 91 -7.31 -10.20 9.73
N LYS A 92 -7.67 -8.91 9.66
CA LYS A 92 -8.87 -8.33 10.29
C LYS A 92 -9.51 -7.27 9.40
N ALA A 93 -10.82 -7.09 9.55
CA ALA A 93 -11.59 -6.05 8.88
C ALA A 93 -11.86 -4.88 9.84
N GLU A 94 -11.69 -3.64 9.37
CA GLU A 94 -11.88 -2.44 10.18
C GLU A 94 -12.52 -1.31 9.37
N ILE A 95 -13.21 -0.39 10.05
CA ILE A 95 -13.83 0.78 9.41
C ILE A 95 -12.77 1.86 9.15
N LEU A 96 -12.73 2.36 7.92
CA LEU A 96 -11.91 3.52 7.53
C LEU A 96 -12.58 4.27 6.38
N ASP A 97 -13.06 5.47 6.68
CA ASP A 97 -13.50 6.45 5.69
C ASP A 97 -12.29 7.35 5.32
N TRP A 98 -11.97 7.49 4.03
CA TRP A 98 -10.84 8.30 3.58
C TRP A 98 -11.02 9.79 3.91
N SER A 99 -12.27 10.26 3.98
CA SER A 99 -12.60 11.65 4.32
C SER A 99 -12.43 11.96 5.82
N ASP A 100 -12.51 10.93 6.68
CA ASP A 100 -12.26 11.00 8.13
C ASP A 100 -11.27 9.91 8.58
N ALA A 101 -10.14 9.87 7.90
CA ALA A 101 -9.11 8.85 8.12
C ALA A 101 -8.57 8.82 9.56
N GLU A 102 -8.52 9.98 10.23
CA GLU A 102 -7.96 10.11 11.58
C GLU A 102 -8.95 9.70 12.68
N GLY A 103 -10.25 9.67 12.37
CA GLY A 103 -11.29 9.11 13.23
C GLY A 103 -11.33 7.57 13.24
N SER A 104 -10.65 6.90 12.30
CA SER A 104 -10.60 5.44 12.23
C SER A 104 -9.86 4.82 13.42
N VAL A 105 -10.34 3.67 13.90
CA VAL A 105 -9.67 2.83 14.90
C VAL A 105 -8.31 2.29 14.44
N VAL A 106 -8.03 2.32 13.14
CA VAL A 106 -6.77 1.89 12.54
C VAL A 106 -5.72 3.00 12.62
N PHE A 107 -6.13 4.25 12.80
CA PHE A 107 -5.23 5.39 12.82
C PHE A 107 -4.38 5.41 14.09
N SER A 108 -3.12 5.80 13.94
CA SER A 108 -2.18 5.95 15.04
C SER A 108 -1.32 7.18 14.82
N GLN A 109 -1.04 7.95 15.87
CA GLN A 109 -0.09 9.07 15.78
C GLN A 109 1.37 8.60 15.86
N ASP A 110 1.61 7.36 16.28
CA ASP A 110 2.97 6.80 16.34
C ASP A 110 3.45 6.43 14.92
N PRO A 111 4.55 7.05 14.42
CA PRO A 111 5.09 6.72 13.10
C PRO A 111 5.60 5.28 13.00
N ASN A 112 5.88 4.60 14.11
CA ASN A 112 6.27 3.19 14.12
C ASN A 112 5.07 2.25 13.96
N ASN A 113 3.86 2.71 14.28
CA ASN A 113 2.61 1.96 14.16
C ASN A 113 1.88 2.28 12.85
N LYS A 114 2.64 2.23 11.75
CA LYS A 114 2.21 2.45 10.36
C LYS A 114 2.46 1.19 9.54
N PHE A 115 2.05 1.20 8.28
CA PHE A 115 2.09 0.04 7.40
C PHE A 115 3.20 0.16 6.36
N GLU A 116 3.99 -0.89 6.23
CA GLU A 116 5.05 -1.01 5.23
C GLU A 116 4.48 -1.24 3.83
N ILE A 117 3.31 -1.89 3.73
CA ILE A 117 2.63 -2.14 2.45
C ILE A 117 1.22 -1.56 2.50
N VAL A 118 0.89 -0.73 1.52
CA VAL A 118 -0.48 -0.24 1.29
C VAL A 118 -0.97 -0.78 -0.05
N LEU A 119 -2.12 -1.43 -0.05
CA LEU A 119 -2.77 -2.03 -1.21
C LEU A 119 -4.08 -1.30 -1.51
N VAL A 120 -4.37 -1.09 -2.78
CA VAL A 120 -5.59 -0.44 -3.24
C VAL A 120 -6.00 -1.04 -4.59
N ALA A 121 -7.25 -1.46 -4.74
CA ALA A 121 -7.78 -1.96 -6.00
C ALA A 121 -9.09 -1.26 -6.36
N ASP A 122 -9.20 -0.83 -7.62
CA ASP A 122 -10.39 -0.19 -8.19
C ASP A 122 -10.95 0.98 -7.35
N PRO A 123 -10.14 2.01 -7.03
CA PRO A 123 -10.54 3.04 -6.07
C PRO A 123 -11.38 4.19 -6.64
N PHE A 124 -11.57 4.29 -7.96
CA PHE A 124 -12.02 5.54 -8.59
C PHE A 124 -13.40 5.42 -9.26
N TYR A 125 -14.41 5.92 -8.57
CA TYR A 125 -15.80 5.99 -9.05
C TYR A 125 -16.25 7.42 -9.38
N ASP A 126 -15.56 8.42 -8.85
CA ASP A 126 -15.81 9.85 -9.09
C ASP A 126 -14.56 10.69 -8.80
N SER A 127 -14.57 11.93 -9.30
CA SER A 127 -13.42 12.84 -9.29
C SER A 127 -12.90 13.27 -7.91
N HIS A 128 -13.63 13.00 -6.82
CA HIS A 128 -13.16 13.26 -5.46
C HIS A 128 -12.26 12.14 -4.92
N HIS A 129 -12.29 10.94 -5.51
CA HIS A 129 -11.51 9.81 -5.00
C HIS A 129 -9.99 9.97 -5.17
N PRO A 130 -9.43 10.47 -6.30
CA PRO A 130 -7.99 10.69 -6.42
C PRO A 130 -7.38 11.57 -5.31
N PRO A 131 -7.92 12.76 -4.96
CA PRO A 131 -7.38 13.55 -3.86
C PRO A 131 -7.60 12.91 -2.49
N LEU A 132 -8.72 12.21 -2.25
CA LEU A 132 -8.95 11.48 -1.00
C LEU A 132 -7.93 10.36 -0.81
N LEU A 133 -7.72 9.54 -1.84
CA LEU A 133 -6.77 8.42 -1.79
C LEU A 133 -5.33 8.92 -1.63
N ALA A 134 -4.93 9.92 -2.41
CA ALA A 134 -3.60 10.51 -2.30
C ALA A 134 -3.36 11.15 -0.92
N GLY A 135 -4.41 11.68 -0.27
CA GLY A 135 -4.33 12.27 1.06
C GLY A 135 -4.33 11.25 2.20
N VAL A 136 -4.99 10.09 2.04
CA VAL A 136 -5.07 9.06 3.09
C VAL A 136 -3.81 8.18 3.16
N ILE A 137 -3.19 7.84 2.02
CA ILE A 137 -1.97 7.01 1.97
C ILE A 137 -0.87 7.49 2.95
N PRO A 138 -0.41 8.77 2.94
CA PRO A 138 0.63 9.23 3.85
C PRO A 138 0.25 9.17 5.33
N LYS A 139 -1.05 9.13 5.65
CA LYS A 139 -1.50 8.99 7.04
C LYS A 139 -1.27 7.57 7.58
N PHE A 140 -1.12 6.56 6.73
CA PHE A 140 -0.96 5.17 7.15
C PHE A 140 0.36 4.54 6.69
N PHE A 141 1.05 5.14 5.73
CA PHE A 141 2.28 4.63 5.17
C PHE A 141 3.48 4.84 6.09
N LYS A 142 4.20 3.76 6.39
CA LYS A 142 5.47 3.82 7.12
C LYS A 142 6.58 4.15 6.16
N ASN A 143 7.16 5.33 6.23
CA ASN A 143 8.20 5.74 5.29
C ASN A 143 9.56 5.08 5.59
N THR A 144 9.75 3.88 5.06
CA THR A 144 11.05 3.16 5.06
C THR A 144 11.46 2.87 3.62
N GLY A 145 12.74 2.55 3.40
CA GLY A 145 13.24 2.28 2.04
C GLY A 145 12.59 1.08 1.34
N ASP A 146 12.07 0.13 2.11
CA ASP A 146 11.44 -1.08 1.59
C ASP A 146 9.92 -0.99 1.53
N SER A 147 9.32 0.07 2.08
CA SER A 147 7.86 0.24 2.09
C SER A 147 7.33 0.54 0.69
N ARG A 148 6.15 0.00 0.36
CA ARG A 148 5.53 0.11 -0.96
C ARG A 148 4.05 0.45 -0.90
N VAL A 149 3.59 1.18 -1.90
CA VAL A 149 2.16 1.33 -2.21
C VAL A 149 1.91 0.62 -3.54
N LEU A 150 0.87 -0.21 -3.61
CA LEU A 150 0.36 -0.80 -4.84
C LEU A 150 -1.07 -0.29 -5.05
N VAL A 151 -1.32 0.25 -6.24
CA VAL A 151 -2.66 0.72 -6.65
C VAL A 151 -2.94 0.16 -8.03
N SER A 152 -4.13 -0.40 -8.21
CA SER A 152 -4.64 -0.83 -9.51
C SER A 152 -5.94 -0.11 -9.86
N VAL A 153 -6.06 0.37 -11.09
CA VAL A 153 -7.19 1.15 -11.61
C VAL A 153 -7.66 0.54 -12.93
N PRO A 154 -8.88 0.00 -12.99
CA PRO A 154 -9.51 -0.35 -14.27
C PRO A 154 -9.75 0.90 -15.11
N LEU A 155 -9.24 0.88 -16.34
CA LEU A 155 -9.37 1.96 -17.32
C LEU A 155 -10.58 1.67 -18.21
N ARG A 156 -11.76 2.04 -17.70
CA ARG A 156 -13.05 1.79 -18.35
C ARG A 156 -13.35 2.81 -19.44
N ASP A 157 -12.89 4.04 -19.24
CA ASP A 157 -13.20 5.19 -20.06
C ASP A 157 -12.19 6.34 -19.85
N SER A 158 -12.37 7.44 -20.58
CA SER A 158 -11.53 8.63 -20.41
C SER A 158 -11.62 9.26 -19.02
N ALA A 159 -12.70 9.03 -18.27
CA ALA A 159 -12.87 9.59 -16.93
C ALA A 159 -11.99 8.86 -15.92
N THR A 160 -12.00 7.53 -15.94
CA THR A 160 -11.12 6.67 -15.12
C THR A 160 -9.65 6.87 -15.46
N GLU A 161 -9.32 7.07 -16.74
CA GLU A 161 -7.96 7.47 -17.16
C GLU A 161 -7.54 8.83 -16.57
N ALA A 162 -8.41 9.84 -16.63
CA ALA A 162 -8.14 11.16 -16.07
C ALA A 162 -7.99 11.12 -14.53
N MET A 163 -8.81 10.32 -13.84
CA MET A 163 -8.69 10.10 -12.39
C MET A 163 -7.38 9.42 -12.02
N ARG A 164 -6.94 8.42 -12.80
CA ARG A 164 -5.63 7.78 -12.65
C ARG A 164 -4.51 8.81 -12.82
N ASP A 165 -4.56 9.64 -13.86
CA ASP A 165 -3.54 10.66 -14.13
C ASP A 165 -3.45 11.70 -13.01
N ASP A 166 -4.60 12.14 -12.47
CA ASP A 166 -4.63 13.07 -11.36
C ASP A 166 -4.05 12.45 -10.07
N PHE A 167 -4.37 11.19 -9.78
CA PHE A 167 -3.78 10.46 -8.66
C PHE A 167 -2.26 10.36 -8.78
N VAL A 168 -1.74 9.99 -9.96
CA VAL A 168 -0.29 9.91 -10.21
C VAL A 168 0.38 11.26 -9.96
N ARG A 169 -0.22 12.35 -10.45
CA ARG A 169 0.26 13.73 -10.21
C ARG A 169 0.27 14.08 -8.72
N LEU A 170 -0.81 13.79 -7.99
CA LEU A 170 -0.95 14.08 -6.57
C LEU A 170 0.05 13.30 -5.70
N MET A 171 0.30 12.04 -6.02
CA MET A 171 1.32 11.22 -5.38
C MET A 171 2.72 11.80 -5.60
N ALA A 172 3.03 12.22 -6.83
CA ALA A 172 4.32 12.83 -7.16
C ALA A 172 4.58 14.14 -6.39
N VAL A 173 3.57 15.01 -6.28
CA VAL A 173 3.65 16.27 -5.51
C VAL A 173 3.98 16.01 -4.03
N GLN A 174 3.54 14.88 -3.50
CA GLN A 174 3.79 14.48 -2.11
C GLN A 174 5.11 13.73 -1.90
N GLY A 175 5.92 13.56 -2.95
CA GLY A 175 7.23 12.90 -2.88
C GLY A 175 7.19 11.37 -3.06
N TYR A 176 6.08 10.81 -3.53
CA TYR A 176 6.03 9.41 -3.95
C TYR A 176 6.58 9.24 -5.36
N GLN A 177 7.45 8.27 -5.53
CA GLN A 177 8.11 7.92 -6.78
C GLN A 177 7.50 6.62 -7.32
N LEU A 178 6.98 6.67 -8.55
CA LEU A 178 6.50 5.48 -9.26
C LEU A 178 7.72 4.64 -9.67
N LEU A 179 7.87 3.47 -9.08
CA LEU A 179 8.98 2.55 -9.34
C LEU A 179 8.77 1.76 -10.63
N THR A 180 7.55 1.28 -10.81
CA THR A 180 7.15 0.48 -11.96
C THR A 180 5.64 0.58 -12.11
N SER A 181 5.17 0.43 -13.33
CA SER A 181 3.76 0.36 -13.67
C SER A 181 3.57 -0.53 -14.88
N GLY A 182 2.34 -1.00 -15.07
CA GLY A 182 1.96 -1.84 -16.19
C GLY A 182 0.47 -1.75 -16.46
N ARG A 183 0.04 -2.51 -17.46
CA ARG A 183 -1.36 -2.70 -17.82
C ARG A 183 -1.58 -4.17 -18.10
N GLU A 184 -2.61 -4.73 -17.50
CA GLU A 184 -3.07 -6.10 -17.73
C GLU A 184 -4.49 -6.06 -18.27
N ARG A 185 -4.82 -6.95 -19.20
CA ARG A 185 -6.21 -7.08 -19.68
C ARG A 185 -7.02 -7.75 -18.57
N CYS A 186 -8.18 -7.19 -18.26
CA CYS A 186 -9.13 -7.73 -17.30
C CYS A 186 -10.43 -8.05 -18.02
N PHE A 187 -11.03 -9.17 -17.62
CA PHE A 187 -12.40 -9.47 -17.99
C PHE A 187 -13.27 -8.75 -16.99
N ASP A 188 -14.08 -7.81 -17.48
CA ASP A 188 -15.09 -7.17 -16.66
C ASP A 188 -16.39 -7.97 -16.79
N ASP A 189 -16.84 -8.57 -15.69
CA ASP A 189 -18.08 -9.37 -15.65
C ASP A 189 -19.34 -8.48 -15.74
N TRP A 190 -19.18 -7.15 -15.83
CA TRP A 190 -20.29 -6.19 -15.92
C TRP A 190 -20.93 -6.06 -17.31
N GLU A 191 -20.36 -6.64 -18.38
CA GLU A 191 -20.96 -6.59 -19.72
C GLU A 191 -21.34 -7.99 -20.24
N GLU A 192 -22.60 -8.38 -20.02
CA GLU A 192 -23.29 -9.35 -20.87
C GLU A 192 -23.57 -8.71 -22.23
N SER A 193 -22.56 -8.64 -23.11
CA SER A 193 -22.85 -8.68 -24.54
C SER A 193 -21.76 -9.43 -25.27
N GLU A 194 -22.10 -10.63 -25.77
CA GLU A 194 -21.24 -11.44 -26.65
C GLU A 194 -21.05 -10.81 -28.05
N LEU A 195 -21.06 -9.48 -28.16
CA LEU A 195 -21.11 -8.76 -29.44
C LEU A 195 -20.23 -7.52 -29.51
N ASP A 196 -19.32 -7.27 -28.55
CA ASP A 196 -18.40 -6.14 -28.68
C ASP A 196 -16.99 -6.62 -29.07
N ASP A 197 -16.54 -6.18 -30.25
CA ASP A 197 -15.16 -6.33 -30.75
C ASP A 197 -14.16 -5.48 -29.93
N SER A 198 -14.51 -5.07 -28.71
CA SER A 198 -13.66 -4.22 -27.88
C SER A 198 -12.50 -5.02 -27.27
N ASP A 199 -11.36 -4.35 -27.17
CA ASP A 199 -10.10 -4.89 -26.65
C ASP A 199 -10.12 -5.23 -25.13
N GLY A 200 -11.32 -5.33 -24.53
CA GLY A 200 -11.56 -5.56 -23.11
C GLY A 200 -11.18 -4.36 -22.23
N VAL A 201 -11.50 -4.45 -20.94
CA VAL A 201 -11.10 -3.44 -19.95
C VAL A 201 -9.65 -3.72 -19.55
N TYR A 202 -8.77 -2.72 -19.63
CA TYR A 202 -7.41 -2.84 -19.10
C TYR A 202 -7.34 -2.34 -17.68
N CYS A 203 -6.72 -3.09 -16.78
CA CYS A 203 -6.36 -2.58 -15.48
C CYS A 203 -4.92 -2.08 -15.50
N TRP A 204 -4.76 -0.79 -15.22
CA TRP A 204 -3.46 -0.19 -14.96
C TRP A 204 -3.05 -0.46 -13.51
N TRP A 205 -1.78 -0.75 -13.26
CA TRP A 205 -1.24 -0.86 -11.92
C TRP A 205 0.05 -0.06 -11.78
N GLY A 206 0.31 0.45 -10.57
CA GLY A 206 1.54 1.16 -10.23
C GLY A 206 2.08 0.70 -8.88
N VAL A 207 3.40 0.72 -8.73
CA VAL A 207 4.08 0.51 -7.45
C VAL A 207 4.88 1.75 -7.10
N TRP A 208 4.67 2.30 -5.91
CA TRP A 208 5.36 3.49 -5.43
C TRP A 208 6.23 3.20 -4.21
N LYS A 209 7.26 4.03 -4.04
CA LYS A 209 7.95 4.27 -2.78
C LYS A 209 7.89 5.76 -2.44
N HIS A 210 8.07 6.13 -1.18
CA HIS A 210 8.28 7.53 -0.82
C HIS A 210 9.77 7.87 -0.81
N ALA A 211 10.12 9.11 -1.16
CA ALA A 211 11.49 9.58 -1.04
C ALA A 211 11.90 9.64 0.45
N ILE A 212 12.84 8.78 0.87
CA ILE A 212 13.35 8.84 2.25
C ILE A 212 14.04 10.18 2.43
N THR A 213 13.57 10.99 3.38
CA THR A 213 14.33 12.15 3.84
C THR A 213 15.58 11.61 4.51
N SER A 214 16.72 11.71 3.84
CA SER A 214 18.01 11.49 4.46
C SER A 214 18.11 12.48 5.62
N SER A 215 17.99 12.01 6.86
CA SER A 215 18.36 12.82 8.01
C SER A 215 19.86 13.05 7.88
N SER A 216 20.25 14.21 7.36
CA SER A 216 21.63 14.61 7.28
C SER A 216 22.22 14.64 8.69
N HIS A 217 23.15 13.72 8.95
CA HIS A 217 24.23 13.79 9.93
C HIS A 217 23.98 14.72 11.12
N ALA A 218 23.67 14.13 12.28
CA ALA A 218 23.95 14.76 13.56
C ALA A 218 25.44 15.13 13.57
N ILE A 219 25.73 16.43 13.66
CA ILE A 219 27.06 16.98 13.79
C ILE A 219 27.58 16.51 15.15
N ASP A 220 28.49 15.54 15.15
CA ASP A 220 29.31 15.24 16.31
C ASP A 220 30.31 16.38 16.48
N SER A 221 29.98 17.35 17.33
CA SER A 221 30.91 18.37 17.80
C SER A 221 31.19 18.15 19.29
N LYS A 222 32.00 17.12 19.59
CA LYS A 222 32.86 17.12 20.78
C LYS A 222 34.28 16.73 20.39
N GLN A 223 35.01 17.70 19.84
CA GLN A 223 36.47 17.73 19.95
C GLN A 223 36.81 18.82 20.98
N GLU A 224 37.19 18.40 22.18
CA GLU A 224 37.86 19.27 23.14
C GLU A 224 39.21 19.72 22.57
N PRO A 225 39.59 21.01 22.67
CA PRO A 225 40.89 21.46 22.22
C PRO A 225 41.99 20.97 23.19
N LEU A 226 43.01 20.31 22.63
CA LEU A 226 44.28 20.04 23.30
C LEU A 226 44.91 21.37 23.78
N MET A 227 45.00 21.55 25.10
CA MET A 227 45.86 22.58 25.68
C MET A 227 47.32 22.25 25.40
N VAL A 228 47.96 23.03 24.52
CA VAL A 228 49.41 23.07 24.39
C VAL A 228 49.96 23.87 25.58
N SER A 229 50.60 23.18 26.52
CA SER A 229 51.38 23.80 27.58
C SER A 229 52.66 24.42 27.01
N LEU A 230 52.82 25.73 27.15
CA LEU A 230 54.08 26.44 26.86
C LEU A 230 55.12 26.10 27.94
N PRO A 231 56.41 25.96 27.58
CA PRO A 231 57.46 25.70 28.56
C PRO A 231 57.79 26.96 29.38
N VAL A 232 58.04 26.72 30.67
CA VAL A 232 58.44 27.70 31.68
C VAL A 232 59.89 28.13 31.43
N ASP A 233 60.10 29.43 31.22
CA ASP A 233 61.44 30.03 31.22
C ASP A 233 62.10 29.87 32.59
N LYS A 234 63.29 29.26 32.61
CA LYS A 234 64.20 29.26 33.77
C LYS A 234 64.95 30.59 33.82
N PRO A 235 65.14 31.21 35.00
CA PRO A 235 66.04 32.32 35.14
C PRO A 235 67.49 31.80 35.19
N ILE A 236 68.38 32.42 34.42
CA ILE A 236 69.84 32.33 34.63
C ILE A 236 70.36 33.76 34.75
N LEU A 237 70.85 34.06 35.97
CA LEU A 237 71.81 35.08 36.40
C LEU A 237 71.89 36.42 35.64
#